data_AF-A0A959FI75-F1
#
_entry.id   AF-A0A959FI75-F1
#
_cell.length_a   1.000
_cell.length_b   1.000
_cell.length_c   1.000
_cell.angle_alpha   90.00
_cell.angle_beta   90.00
_cell.angle_gamma   90.00
#
_symmetry.space_group_name_H-M   'P 1'
#
loop_
_entity.id
_entity.type
_entity.pdbx_description
1 polymer ?
#
loop_
_entity_poly.entity_id
_entity_poly.type
_entity_poly.pdbx_seq_one_letter_code
_entity_poly.pdbx_strand_id
1 'polypeptide(L)'
;MEKDNFESGIKSLVGSYERQPPEGQWERIRNHLPPPGQSTSINPLILSFIIVSTLLIGALFFYYGVGKPPAPDVFDNYWMALKTAQRENKPMLVLFTQNCEDCEVIDKALRIPQVADLANDFVQVRLRVDDLSPIDDGSDAVPFDGWDDVLLEEIGGFPCPEQRLSTQGEVWQLLQDYLIGEAASPVLAVIDLQNRATPFQWYDKVTDSKRLRSALHVFLKGELEYFNRDLQKGKSMFVANCAACHNRNMKDDMTGPALGGVRSRWQDYPPEDLYNYIRNSQKMIAEGHPKAVEDWNRWKPTIMTSFPSLSDQELGQLLDYVEWQYRHNEY
;
A
#
# COMPACT_ATOMS: atom_id res chain seq x y z
N MET A 1 -33.35 -41.18 -0.27
CA MET A 1 -31.93 -41.33 -0.62
C MET A 1 -31.44 -39.97 -1.06
N GLU A 2 -30.39 -39.51 -0.39
CA GLU A 2 -29.95 -38.13 -0.25
C GLU A 2 -29.88 -37.33 -1.56
N LYS A 3 -30.44 -36.12 -1.50
CA LYS A 3 -30.02 -35.01 -2.36
C LYS A 3 -28.90 -34.31 -1.60
N ASP A 4 -27.67 -34.61 -1.97
CA ASP A 4 -26.54 -33.80 -1.55
C ASP A 4 -26.70 -32.42 -2.18
N ASN A 5 -27.05 -31.45 -1.32
CA ASN A 5 -27.31 -30.08 -1.71
C ASN A 5 -26.05 -29.48 -2.33
N PHE A 6 -26.25 -28.78 -3.45
CA PHE A 6 -25.32 -27.86 -4.12
C PHE A 6 -24.44 -27.03 -3.15
N GLU A 7 -24.96 -26.63 -1.99
CA GLU A 7 -24.21 -25.92 -0.94
C GLU A 7 -23.09 -26.74 -0.27
N SER A 8 -23.22 -28.07 -0.17
CA SER A 8 -22.20 -28.95 0.42
C SER A 8 -21.03 -29.18 -0.53
N GLY A 9 -21.28 -29.20 -1.85
CA GLY A 9 -20.23 -29.25 -2.88
C GLY A 9 -19.47 -27.92 -3.03
N ILE A 10 -20.15 -26.79 -2.78
CA ILE A 10 -19.53 -25.46 -2.79
C ILE A 10 -18.68 -25.24 -1.51
N LYS A 11 -19.13 -25.70 -0.33
CA LYS A 11 -18.37 -25.56 0.93
C LYS A 11 -17.05 -26.34 0.97
N SER A 12 -16.88 -27.40 0.17
CA SER A 12 -15.62 -28.15 0.11
C SER A 12 -14.62 -27.60 -0.91
N LEU A 13 -15.06 -26.74 -1.83
CA LEU A 13 -14.23 -26.19 -2.92
C LEU A 13 -13.89 -24.71 -2.72
N VAL A 14 -14.63 -23.98 -1.90
CA VAL A 14 -14.46 -22.54 -1.73
C VAL A 14 -14.29 -22.22 -0.25
N GLY A 15 -13.03 -22.22 0.19
CA GLY A 15 -12.65 -21.48 1.40
C GLY A 15 -13.15 -20.04 1.27
N SER A 16 -13.68 -19.51 2.36
CA SER A 16 -14.52 -18.31 2.36
C SER A 16 -13.87 -17.06 1.73
N TYR A 17 -14.69 -16.42 0.89
CA TYR A 17 -14.77 -15.00 0.52
C TYR A 17 -14.32 -14.57 -0.89
N GLU A 18 -15.17 -13.70 -1.46
CA GLU A 18 -15.42 -13.39 -2.87
C GLU A 18 -14.38 -12.44 -3.50
N ARG A 19 -13.98 -12.71 -4.76
CA ARG A 19 -13.68 -11.70 -5.79
C ARG A 19 -14.15 -12.15 -7.17
N GLN A 20 -14.70 -11.22 -7.94
CA GLN A 20 -15.02 -11.38 -9.36
C GLN A 20 -13.74 -11.23 -10.22
N PRO A 21 -13.58 -12.00 -11.31
CA PRO A 21 -12.35 -11.99 -12.12
C PRO A 21 -12.32 -10.88 -13.21
N PRO A 22 -11.14 -10.37 -13.63
CA PRO A 22 -11.01 -9.31 -14.62
C PRO A 22 -11.03 -9.79 -16.09
N GLU A 23 -11.16 -8.81 -16.99
CA GLU A 23 -11.50 -8.91 -18.40
C GLU A 23 -10.47 -9.63 -19.29
N GLY A 24 -10.54 -10.97 -19.30
CA GLY A 24 -10.03 -11.82 -20.40
C GLY A 24 -10.96 -12.97 -20.75
N GLN A 25 -12.00 -13.19 -19.94
CA GLN A 25 -12.91 -14.32 -20.02
C GLN A 25 -14.21 -14.00 -20.77
N TRP A 26 -14.60 -12.72 -20.86
CA TRP A 26 -15.87 -12.31 -21.46
C TRP A 26 -15.96 -12.60 -22.95
N GLU A 27 -14.85 -12.53 -23.70
CA GLU A 27 -14.81 -12.88 -25.14
C GLU A 27 -14.99 -14.40 -25.37
N ARG A 28 -14.47 -15.25 -24.48
CA ARG A 28 -14.60 -16.72 -24.58
C ARG A 28 -15.97 -17.23 -24.13
N ILE A 29 -16.58 -16.54 -23.16
CA ILE A 29 -17.96 -16.79 -22.69
C ILE A 29 -18.97 -16.34 -23.74
N ARG A 30 -18.77 -15.17 -24.39
CA ARG A 30 -19.64 -14.66 -25.48
C ARG A 30 -19.75 -15.65 -26.65
N ASN A 31 -18.69 -16.42 -26.92
CA ASN A 31 -18.63 -17.41 -27.99
C ASN A 31 -19.28 -18.77 -27.66
N HIS A 32 -19.73 -18.98 -26.41
CA HIS A 32 -20.41 -20.21 -25.97
C HIS A 32 -21.86 -20.00 -25.51
N LEU A 33 -22.38 -18.77 -25.62
CA LEU A 33 -23.76 -18.45 -25.27
C LEU A 33 -24.65 -18.40 -26.55
N PRO A 34 -25.89 -18.95 -26.52
CA PRO A 34 -26.83 -18.79 -27.62
C PRO A 34 -27.29 -17.32 -27.75
N PRO A 35 -27.65 -16.85 -28.96
CA PRO A 35 -27.91 -15.43 -29.20
C PRO A 35 -29.18 -14.94 -28.46
N PRO A 36 -29.24 -13.66 -28.07
CA PRO A 36 -30.23 -13.19 -27.13
C PRO A 36 -31.60 -13.00 -27.81
N GLY A 37 -32.61 -13.63 -27.20
CA GLY A 37 -34.00 -13.40 -27.56
C GLY A 37 -34.97 -14.31 -26.82
N GLN A 38 -35.35 -13.94 -25.60
CA GLN A 38 -36.75 -13.73 -25.19
C GLN A 38 -36.86 -13.50 -23.67
N SER A 39 -37.46 -12.37 -23.30
CA SER A 39 -37.79 -12.02 -21.92
C SER A 39 -38.80 -12.97 -21.31
N THR A 40 -38.60 -13.37 -20.05
CA THR A 40 -39.74 -13.63 -19.15
C THR A 40 -39.51 -12.93 -17.81
N SER A 41 -40.55 -12.23 -17.37
CA SER A 41 -40.62 -11.36 -16.21
C SER A 41 -40.60 -12.14 -14.90
N ILE A 42 -39.74 -11.75 -13.95
CA ILE A 42 -39.80 -12.25 -12.56
C ILE A 42 -40.44 -11.18 -11.67
N ASN A 43 -41.33 -11.65 -10.79
CA ASN A 43 -42.27 -10.90 -9.96
C ASN A 43 -41.56 -10.00 -8.90
N PRO A 44 -41.91 -8.70 -8.77
CA PRO A 44 -41.20 -7.71 -7.94
C PRO A 44 -41.27 -7.93 -6.42
N LEU A 45 -42.01 -8.92 -5.92
CA LEU A 45 -42.11 -9.21 -4.48
C LEU A 45 -40.98 -10.10 -3.93
N ILE A 46 -40.19 -10.75 -4.78
CA ILE A 46 -39.09 -11.63 -4.34
C ILE A 46 -37.77 -10.83 -4.18
N LEU A 47 -37.62 -9.72 -4.92
CA LEU A 47 -36.43 -8.87 -4.86
C LEU A 47 -36.32 -8.08 -3.54
N SER A 48 -37.46 -7.83 -2.87
CA SER A 48 -37.52 -7.03 -1.64
C SER A 48 -37.03 -7.80 -0.40
N PHE A 49 -37.08 -9.13 -0.40
CA PHE A 49 -36.68 -9.95 0.76
C PHE A 49 -35.18 -10.23 0.82
N ILE A 50 -34.50 -10.31 -0.33
CA ILE A 50 -33.06 -10.61 -0.40
C ILE A 50 -32.22 -9.38 0.00
N ILE A 51 -32.66 -8.17 -0.37
CA ILE A 51 -31.95 -6.92 -0.08
C ILE A 51 -31.99 -6.56 1.42
N VAL A 52 -33.06 -6.92 2.14
CA VAL A 52 -33.19 -6.62 3.56
C VAL A 52 -32.31 -7.55 4.42
N SER A 53 -32.10 -8.80 4.00
CA SER A 53 -31.26 -9.76 4.74
C SER A 53 -29.76 -9.52 4.62
N THR A 54 -29.26 -9.06 3.46
CA THR A 54 -27.82 -8.77 3.27
C THR A 54 -27.40 -7.45 3.93
N LEU A 55 -28.28 -6.46 3.99
CA LEU A 55 -28.05 -5.22 4.75
C LEU A 55 -28.00 -5.46 6.27
N LEU A 56 -28.78 -6.41 6.79
CA LEU A 56 -28.75 -6.78 8.21
C LEU A 56 -27.46 -7.48 8.62
N ILE A 57 -26.90 -8.36 7.78
CA ILE A 57 -25.64 -9.05 8.06
C ILE A 57 -24.45 -8.08 7.99
N GLY A 58 -24.41 -7.20 6.98
CA GLY A 58 -23.39 -6.14 6.89
C GLY A 58 -23.45 -5.14 8.05
N ALA A 59 -24.66 -4.80 8.51
CA ALA A 59 -24.86 -3.98 9.70
C ALA A 59 -24.42 -4.70 10.98
N LEU A 60 -24.61 -6.03 11.08
CA LEU A 60 -24.14 -6.81 12.23
C LEU A 60 -22.61 -6.86 12.34
N PHE A 61 -21.87 -6.94 11.23
CA PHE A 61 -20.40 -6.87 11.26
C PHE A 61 -19.88 -5.50 11.74
N PHE A 62 -20.56 -4.40 11.37
CA PHE A 62 -20.26 -3.06 11.88
C PHE A 62 -20.73 -2.84 13.33
N TYR A 63 -21.84 -3.47 13.74
CA TYR A 63 -22.47 -3.29 15.05
C TYR A 63 -21.83 -4.14 16.16
N TYR A 64 -21.23 -5.30 15.83
CA TYR A 64 -20.60 -6.20 16.81
C TYR A 64 -19.08 -6.04 16.95
N GLY A 65 -18.46 -5.04 16.31
CA GLY A 65 -17.09 -4.63 16.62
C GLY A 65 -16.03 -5.72 16.38
N VAL A 66 -16.27 -6.65 15.46
CA VAL A 66 -15.20 -7.57 15.00
C VAL A 66 -14.28 -6.75 14.10
N GLY A 67 -13.36 -6.03 14.75
CA GLY A 67 -12.32 -5.26 14.08
C GLY A 67 -11.56 -6.14 13.10
N LYS A 68 -11.02 -5.51 12.05
CA LYS A 68 -10.03 -6.12 11.16
C LYS A 68 -8.98 -6.85 12.03
N PRO A 69 -8.58 -8.09 11.70
CA PRO A 69 -7.58 -8.80 12.49
C PRO A 69 -6.35 -7.90 12.69
N PRO A 70 -5.76 -7.89 13.90
CA PRO A 70 -4.59 -7.05 14.17
C PRO A 70 -3.51 -7.37 13.14
N ALA A 71 -2.87 -6.33 12.60
CA ALA A 71 -1.72 -6.50 11.73
C ALA A 71 -0.65 -7.33 12.46
N PRO A 72 0.11 -8.20 11.76
CA PRO A 72 1.20 -8.91 12.39
C PRO A 72 2.23 -7.91 12.93
N ASP A 73 2.82 -8.21 14.08
CA ASP A 73 3.85 -7.36 14.70
C ASP A 73 5.11 -7.24 13.80
N VAL A 74 5.34 -8.24 12.96
CA VAL A 74 6.44 -8.29 11.99
C VAL A 74 5.95 -8.96 10.70
N PHE A 75 6.13 -8.28 9.57
CA PHE A 75 5.76 -8.78 8.24
C PHE A 75 6.90 -9.58 7.61
N ASP A 76 6.56 -10.59 6.82
CA ASP A 76 7.46 -11.34 5.94
C ASP A 76 7.23 -11.02 4.44
N ASN A 77 6.26 -10.15 4.16
CA ASN A 77 5.89 -9.73 2.82
C ASN A 77 6.00 -8.21 2.70
N TYR A 78 6.87 -7.75 1.80
CA TYR A 78 7.13 -6.33 1.56
C TYR A 78 5.87 -5.54 1.21
N TRP A 79 5.00 -6.08 0.35
CA TRP A 79 3.84 -5.36 -0.16
C TRP A 79 2.75 -5.20 0.89
N MET A 80 2.51 -6.23 1.71
CA MET A 80 1.61 -6.14 2.86
C MET A 80 2.14 -5.14 3.90
N ALA A 81 3.46 -5.13 4.11
CA ALA A 81 4.11 -4.15 4.96
C ALA A 81 3.96 -2.74 4.39
N LEU A 82 4.19 -2.53 3.09
CA LEU A 82 4.07 -1.23 2.43
C LEU A 82 2.64 -0.69 2.52
N LYS A 83 1.63 -1.51 2.20
CA LYS A 83 0.22 -1.13 2.38
C LYS A 83 -0.10 -0.79 3.83
N THR A 84 0.53 -1.47 4.79
CA THR A 84 0.38 -1.19 6.22
C THR A 84 1.11 0.08 6.64
N ALA A 85 2.34 0.31 6.21
CA ALA A 85 3.12 1.53 6.46
C ALA A 85 2.38 2.75 5.89
N GLN A 86 1.91 2.62 4.65
CA GLN A 86 1.07 3.60 4.00
C GLN A 86 -0.23 3.82 4.75
N ARG A 87 -0.87 2.79 5.33
CA ARG A 87 -2.10 2.90 6.12
C ARG A 87 -1.87 3.44 7.54
N GLU A 88 -0.73 3.20 8.15
CA GLU A 88 -0.45 3.60 9.54
C GLU A 88 0.37 4.88 9.60
N ASN A 89 0.79 5.40 8.45
CA ASN A 89 1.70 6.54 8.32
C ASN A 89 3.03 6.34 9.05
N LYS A 90 3.56 5.12 8.97
CA LYS A 90 4.81 4.77 9.63
C LYS A 90 5.85 4.39 8.58
N PRO A 91 7.12 4.80 8.74
CA PRO A 91 8.20 4.23 7.94
C PRO A 91 8.32 2.73 8.20
N MET A 92 8.86 1.98 7.25
CA MET A 92 9.16 0.56 7.42
C MET A 92 10.57 0.38 7.98
N LEU A 93 10.75 -0.62 8.85
CA LEU A 93 12.04 -1.11 9.30
C LEU A 93 12.24 -2.51 8.72
N VAL A 94 12.99 -2.58 7.62
CA VAL A 94 13.18 -3.81 6.84
C VAL A 94 14.53 -4.42 7.17
N LEU A 95 14.54 -5.69 7.54
CA LEU A 95 15.75 -6.49 7.68
C LEU A 95 15.74 -7.58 6.62
N PHE A 96 16.63 -7.43 5.63
CA PHE A 96 16.97 -8.48 4.67
C PHE A 96 17.93 -9.46 5.35
N THR A 97 17.67 -10.75 5.19
CA THR A 97 18.40 -11.83 5.89
C THR A 97 18.84 -12.90 4.91
N GLN A 98 20.07 -13.38 5.05
CA GLN A 98 20.67 -14.48 4.29
C GLN A 98 21.51 -15.32 5.25
N ASN A 99 21.40 -16.65 5.27
CA ASN A 99 22.25 -17.52 6.09
C ASN A 99 22.39 -17.02 7.55
N CYS A 100 21.33 -17.23 8.33
CA CYS A 100 20.87 -16.42 9.47
C CYS A 100 21.75 -16.21 10.74
N GLU A 101 23.05 -16.48 10.79
CA GLU A 101 23.82 -16.31 12.05
C GLU A 101 23.92 -14.85 12.50
N ASP A 102 24.29 -13.93 11.60
CA ASP A 102 24.37 -12.49 11.91
C ASP A 102 22.98 -11.81 12.00
N CYS A 103 21.97 -12.42 11.39
CA CYS A 103 20.59 -11.91 11.37
C CYS A 103 19.96 -11.95 12.77
N GLU A 104 20.22 -13.02 13.53
CA GLU A 104 19.73 -13.17 14.91
C GLU A 104 20.29 -12.10 15.84
N VAL A 105 21.53 -11.64 15.60
CA VAL A 105 22.17 -10.61 16.42
C VAL A 105 21.44 -9.27 16.27
N ILE A 106 21.13 -8.87 15.03
CA ILE A 106 20.37 -7.66 14.73
C ILE A 106 18.94 -7.79 15.26
N ASP A 107 18.26 -8.88 14.96
CA ASP A 107 16.87 -9.07 15.36
C ASP A 107 16.70 -9.10 16.89
N LYS A 108 17.64 -9.75 17.60
CA LYS A 108 17.68 -9.71 19.06
C LYS A 108 17.94 -8.29 19.59
N ALA A 109 18.81 -7.52 18.94
CA ALA A 109 19.08 -6.15 19.34
C ALA A 109 17.85 -5.24 19.18
N LEU A 110 17.05 -5.44 18.13
CA LEU A 110 15.79 -4.73 17.89
C LEU A 110 14.73 -5.00 18.96
N ARG A 111 14.78 -6.16 19.64
CA ARG A 111 13.83 -6.53 20.71
C ARG A 111 14.21 -6.03 22.11
N ILE A 112 15.35 -5.34 22.26
CA ILE A 112 15.80 -4.83 23.56
C ILE A 112 15.02 -3.55 23.87
N PRO A 113 14.45 -3.35 25.08
CA PRO A 113 13.47 -2.28 25.34
C PRO A 113 13.85 -0.89 24.79
N GLN A 114 15.08 -0.43 25.00
CA GLN A 114 15.55 0.89 24.52
C GLN A 114 15.58 1.05 22.98
N VAL A 115 15.64 -0.06 22.24
CA VAL A 115 15.61 -0.11 20.78
C VAL A 115 14.20 -0.49 20.31
N ALA A 116 13.54 -1.42 21.00
CA ALA A 116 12.18 -1.87 20.71
C ALA A 116 11.17 -0.73 20.78
N ASP A 117 11.29 0.15 21.77
CA ASP A 117 10.42 1.33 21.90
C ASP A 117 10.48 2.20 20.64
N LEU A 118 11.66 2.38 20.05
CA LEU A 118 11.82 3.09 18.77
C LEU A 118 11.35 2.23 17.59
N ALA A 119 11.67 0.93 17.57
CA ALA A 119 11.31 0.04 16.48
C ALA A 119 9.79 -0.11 16.30
N ASN A 120 9.01 0.05 17.36
CA ASN A 120 7.54 0.01 17.34
C ASN A 120 6.89 1.21 16.62
N ASP A 121 7.66 2.29 16.40
CA ASP A 121 7.24 3.42 15.56
C ASP A 121 7.43 3.14 14.06
N PHE A 122 7.95 1.96 13.70
CA PHE A 122 8.11 1.48 12.33
C PHE A 122 7.20 0.27 12.07
N VAL A 123 6.82 0.08 10.81
CA VAL A 123 6.27 -1.21 10.34
C VAL A 123 7.44 -2.16 10.14
N GLN A 124 7.54 -3.17 10.99
CA GLN A 124 8.69 -4.09 10.97
C GLN A 124 8.53 -5.15 9.90
N VAL A 125 9.59 -5.38 9.11
CA VAL A 125 9.61 -6.36 8.01
C VAL A 125 10.87 -7.21 8.11
N ARG A 126 10.76 -8.51 7.85
CA ARG A 126 11.86 -9.47 7.77
C ARG A 126 11.76 -10.22 6.46
N LEU A 127 12.69 -9.96 5.54
CA LEU A 127 12.71 -10.57 4.21
C LEU A 127 13.89 -11.56 4.14
N ARG A 128 13.60 -12.80 3.76
CA ARG A 128 14.60 -13.87 3.67
C ARG A 128 15.07 -14.03 2.23
N VAL A 129 16.26 -13.57 1.90
CA VAL A 129 16.79 -13.65 0.52
C VAL A 129 17.20 -15.08 0.15
N ASP A 130 17.34 -15.97 1.13
CA ASP A 130 17.52 -17.42 0.95
C ASP A 130 16.20 -18.21 0.95
N ASP A 131 15.05 -17.54 0.88
CA ASP A 131 13.75 -18.20 0.78
C ASP A 131 13.59 -18.91 -0.57
N LEU A 132 13.51 -20.23 -0.51
CA LEU A 132 13.33 -21.11 -1.67
C LEU A 132 11.85 -21.35 -2.01
N SER A 133 10.93 -20.69 -1.32
CA SER A 133 9.50 -20.77 -1.63
C SER A 133 9.27 -20.34 -3.08
N PRO A 134 8.64 -21.18 -3.91
CA PRO A 134 8.42 -20.85 -5.31
C PRO A 134 7.56 -19.59 -5.42
N ILE A 135 7.89 -18.74 -6.37
CA ILE A 135 6.95 -17.74 -6.90
C ILE A 135 5.99 -18.57 -7.75
N ASP A 136 4.75 -18.72 -7.31
CA ASP A 136 3.72 -19.50 -8.00
C ASP A 136 3.77 -19.25 -9.52
N ASP A 137 4.15 -20.28 -10.28
CA ASP A 137 4.33 -20.25 -11.74
C ASP A 137 3.03 -20.59 -12.49
N GLY A 138 1.89 -20.54 -11.78
CA GLY A 138 0.57 -20.80 -12.35
C GLY A 138 0.18 -22.28 -12.36
N SER A 139 0.75 -23.09 -11.47
CA SER A 139 0.28 -24.47 -11.22
C SER A 139 -0.51 -24.55 -9.91
N ASP A 140 -1.80 -24.20 -10.00
CA ASP A 140 -2.83 -24.41 -8.98
C ASP A 140 -2.54 -23.84 -7.57
N ALA A 141 -1.87 -22.70 -7.46
CA ALA A 141 -1.80 -21.95 -6.21
C ALA A 141 -2.81 -20.79 -6.17
N VAL A 142 -3.23 -20.49 -4.94
CA VAL A 142 -4.24 -19.51 -4.58
C VAL A 142 -3.76 -18.13 -5.06
N PRO A 143 -4.59 -17.31 -5.74
CA PRO A 143 -4.15 -16.01 -6.25
C PRO A 143 -3.59 -15.15 -5.12
N PHE A 144 -2.32 -14.79 -5.25
CA PHE A 144 -1.69 -13.77 -4.41
C PHE A 144 -2.34 -12.43 -4.78
N ASP A 145 -3.37 -12.09 -4.01
CA ASP A 145 -4.31 -11.01 -4.32
C ASP A 145 -3.62 -9.63 -4.25
N GLY A 146 -3.06 -9.21 -5.39
CA GLY A 146 -2.30 -7.97 -5.53
C GLY A 146 -1.33 -7.90 -6.71
N TRP A 147 -1.22 -8.97 -7.51
CA TRP A 147 -0.31 -9.04 -8.66
C TRP A 147 -0.98 -9.00 -10.04
N ASP A 148 -2.27 -8.66 -10.14
CA ASP A 148 -2.89 -8.50 -11.47
C ASP A 148 -2.33 -7.30 -12.25
N ASP A 149 -1.66 -6.32 -11.60
CA ASP A 149 -1.23 -5.07 -12.25
C ASP A 149 0.23 -4.65 -12.00
N VAL A 150 1.09 -5.46 -11.37
CA VAL A 150 2.52 -5.11 -11.25
C VAL A 150 3.29 -5.74 -12.41
N LEU A 151 3.27 -5.06 -13.55
CA LEU A 151 4.26 -5.29 -14.60
C LEU A 151 5.63 -4.89 -14.02
N LEU A 152 6.59 -5.82 -14.05
CA LEU A 152 8.01 -5.61 -13.72
C LEU A 152 8.72 -4.54 -14.60
N GLU A 153 7.96 -3.73 -15.34
CA GLU A 153 8.42 -2.58 -16.11
C GLU A 153 8.53 -1.29 -15.25
N GLU A 154 7.89 -1.24 -14.07
CA GLU A 154 7.90 -0.03 -13.21
C GLU A 154 9.13 0.12 -12.30
N ILE A 155 10.10 -0.82 -12.36
CA ILE A 155 11.37 -0.66 -11.67
C ILE A 155 12.31 0.22 -12.53
N GLY A 156 11.94 1.48 -12.70
CA GLY A 156 12.87 2.55 -13.10
C GLY A 156 13.51 2.44 -14.49
N GLY A 157 12.83 1.90 -15.50
CA GLY A 157 13.23 2.06 -16.90
C GLY A 157 14.58 1.44 -17.29
N PHE A 158 15.12 0.54 -16.48
CA PHE A 158 16.25 -0.29 -16.88
C PHE A 158 15.74 -1.53 -17.61
N PRO A 159 16.31 -1.91 -18.77
CA PRO A 159 16.09 -3.24 -19.31
C PRO A 159 16.72 -4.24 -18.34
N CYS A 160 15.92 -4.80 -17.43
CA CYS A 160 16.34 -6.00 -16.72
C CYS A 160 16.64 -7.05 -17.79
N PRO A 161 17.86 -7.64 -17.83
CA PRO A 161 18.00 -8.90 -18.55
C PRO A 161 16.92 -9.84 -18.02
N GLU A 162 16.26 -10.62 -18.88
CA GLU A 162 15.18 -11.56 -18.52
C GLU A 162 15.63 -12.53 -17.42
N GLN A 163 15.67 -12.06 -16.18
CA GLN A 163 16.03 -12.84 -15.02
C GLN A 163 14.72 -13.41 -14.53
N ARG A 164 14.44 -14.65 -14.91
CA ARG A 164 13.33 -15.40 -14.34
C ARG A 164 13.61 -15.55 -12.84
N LEU A 165 12.88 -14.79 -12.04
CA LEU A 165 12.77 -15.03 -10.61
C LEU A 165 11.88 -16.26 -10.43
N SER A 166 12.34 -17.20 -9.63
CA SER A 166 11.71 -18.49 -9.36
C SER A 166 11.38 -18.67 -7.88
N THR A 167 12.05 -17.95 -6.98
CA THR A 167 11.78 -18.01 -5.54
C THR A 167 11.53 -16.64 -4.91
N GLN A 168 10.79 -16.61 -3.79
CA GLN A 168 10.57 -15.40 -3.00
C GLN A 168 11.90 -14.76 -2.56
N GLY A 169 12.91 -15.56 -2.27
CA GLY A 169 14.26 -15.07 -1.94
C GLY A 169 14.90 -14.27 -3.07
N GLU A 170 14.74 -14.70 -4.33
CA GLU A 170 15.22 -13.97 -5.50
C GLU A 170 14.48 -12.63 -5.68
N VAL A 171 13.18 -12.57 -5.35
CA VAL A 171 12.41 -11.30 -5.30
C VAL A 171 12.98 -10.37 -4.25
N TRP A 172 13.25 -10.88 -3.04
CA TRP A 172 13.80 -10.08 -1.95
C TRP A 172 15.23 -9.63 -2.21
N GLN A 173 16.05 -10.44 -2.88
CA GLN A 173 17.39 -10.06 -3.32
C GLN A 173 17.31 -8.93 -4.34
N LEU A 174 16.45 -9.04 -5.36
CA LEU A 174 16.26 -7.99 -6.35
C LEU A 174 15.78 -6.68 -5.71
N LEU A 175 14.81 -6.77 -4.78
CA LEU A 175 14.33 -5.62 -4.04
C LEU A 175 15.44 -4.97 -3.20
N GLN A 176 16.25 -5.79 -2.53
CA GLN A 176 17.43 -5.32 -1.79
C GLN A 176 18.36 -4.55 -2.73
N ASP A 177 18.74 -5.15 -3.86
CA ASP A 177 19.68 -4.54 -4.80
C ASP A 177 19.13 -3.23 -5.38
N TYR A 178 17.82 -3.15 -5.63
CA TYR A 178 17.16 -1.94 -6.09
C TYR A 178 17.16 -0.81 -5.05
N LEU A 179 16.82 -1.13 -3.80
CA LEU A 179 16.63 -0.12 -2.75
C LEU A 179 17.96 0.37 -2.17
N ILE A 180 18.91 -0.54 -1.97
CA ILE A 180 20.13 -0.29 -1.18
C ILE A 180 21.42 -0.67 -1.92
N GLY A 181 21.33 -1.11 -3.18
CA GLY A 181 22.46 -1.54 -3.99
C GLY A 181 22.95 -2.95 -3.66
N GLU A 182 24.04 -3.37 -4.31
CA GLU A 182 24.71 -4.66 -4.09
C GLU A 182 25.38 -4.68 -2.69
N ALA A 183 24.58 -4.87 -1.66
CA ALA A 183 25.01 -5.00 -0.27
C ALA A 183 24.96 -6.46 0.19
N ALA A 184 25.93 -6.90 0.99
CA ALA A 184 25.88 -8.23 1.59
C ALA A 184 24.83 -8.27 2.70
N SER A 185 23.92 -9.25 2.66
CA SER A 185 22.97 -9.52 3.74
C SER A 185 23.68 -10.09 4.99
N PRO A 186 23.16 -9.85 6.21
CA PRO A 186 21.93 -9.11 6.49
C PRO A 186 22.05 -7.61 6.30
N VAL A 187 20.99 -6.99 5.78
CA VAL A 187 20.89 -5.53 5.68
C VAL A 187 19.65 -5.03 6.40
N LEU A 188 19.86 -4.19 7.41
CA LEU A 188 18.78 -3.42 8.04
C LEU A 188 18.65 -2.09 7.30
N ALA A 189 17.44 -1.68 6.94
CA ALA A 189 17.17 -0.39 6.33
C ALA A 189 15.86 0.19 6.86
N VAL A 190 15.80 1.52 6.91
CA VAL A 190 14.53 2.24 7.05
C VAL A 190 14.05 2.63 5.66
N ILE A 191 12.78 2.37 5.35
CA ILE A 191 12.16 2.81 4.10
C ILE A 191 11.02 3.76 4.46
N ASP A 192 11.08 4.99 3.97
CA ASP A 192 10.04 5.98 4.24
C ASP A 192 8.82 5.84 3.32
N LEU A 193 7.81 6.69 3.51
CA LEU A 193 6.57 6.65 2.72
C LEU A 193 6.77 7.13 1.27
N GLN A 194 7.96 7.65 0.93
CA GLN A 194 8.36 8.03 -0.42
C GLN A 194 9.27 6.96 -1.06
N ASN A 195 9.35 5.77 -0.45
CA ASN A 195 10.18 4.67 -0.92
C ASN A 195 11.69 4.97 -0.91
N ARG A 196 12.13 5.97 -0.12
CA ARG A 196 13.56 6.21 0.09
C ARG A 196 14.06 5.23 1.13
N ALA A 197 15.08 4.45 0.77
CA ALA A 197 15.73 3.51 1.67
C ALA A 197 17.01 4.12 2.26
N THR A 198 17.09 4.16 3.58
CA THR A 198 18.30 4.49 4.33
C THR A 198 18.86 3.20 4.93
N PRO A 199 19.94 2.62 4.38
CA PRO A 199 20.55 1.44 4.98
C PRO A 199 21.25 1.80 6.29
N PHE A 200 21.08 0.95 7.30
CA PHE A 200 21.90 0.98 8.50
C PHE A 200 23.31 0.55 8.12
N GLN A 201 24.27 1.46 8.25
CA GLN A 201 25.67 1.14 8.00
C GLN A 201 26.19 0.18 9.07
N TRP A 202 26.18 -1.10 8.74
CA TRP A 202 26.83 -2.14 9.53
C TRP A 202 28.34 -2.00 9.38
N TYR A 203 28.97 -1.22 10.26
CA TYR A 203 30.42 -1.19 10.33
C TYR A 203 30.89 -2.58 10.75
N ASP A 204 31.67 -3.23 9.87
CA ASP A 204 32.16 -4.60 10.00
C ASP A 204 32.49 -4.98 11.45
N LYS A 205 31.69 -5.91 11.98
CA LYS A 205 31.92 -6.67 13.22
C LYS A 205 31.77 -5.89 14.52
N VAL A 206 30.63 -5.25 14.71
CA VAL A 206 30.18 -4.94 16.08
C VAL A 206 29.76 -6.24 16.78
N THR A 207 30.73 -7.03 17.23
CA THR A 207 30.50 -8.19 18.13
C THR A 207 30.07 -7.75 19.54
N ASP A 208 30.26 -6.46 19.86
CA ASP A 208 29.83 -5.86 21.11
C ASP A 208 28.36 -5.44 21.04
N SER A 209 27.49 -6.28 21.61
CA SER A 209 26.04 -6.03 21.76
C SER A 209 25.70 -4.66 22.34
N LYS A 210 26.57 -4.02 23.15
CA LYS A 210 26.33 -2.67 23.67
C LYS A 210 26.49 -1.62 22.58
N ARG A 211 27.57 -1.69 21.79
CA ARG A 211 27.81 -0.77 20.67
C ARG A 211 26.74 -0.92 19.60
N LEU A 212 26.33 -2.15 19.29
CA LEU A 212 25.28 -2.40 18.30
C LEU A 212 23.96 -1.75 18.73
N ARG A 213 23.54 -1.96 19.98
CA ARG A 213 22.35 -1.28 20.54
C ARG A 213 22.42 0.22 20.43
N SER A 214 23.55 0.82 20.81
CA SER A 214 23.71 2.27 20.74
C SER A 214 23.65 2.79 19.30
N ALA A 215 24.27 2.08 18.34
CA ALA A 215 24.22 2.44 16.93
C ALA A 215 22.79 2.34 16.37
N LEU A 216 22.08 1.25 16.66
CA LEU A 216 20.68 1.07 16.26
C LEU A 216 19.78 2.14 16.87
N HIS A 217 19.94 2.45 18.15
CA HIS A 217 19.15 3.49 18.81
C HIS A 217 19.36 4.86 18.14
N VAL A 218 20.61 5.25 17.87
CA VAL A 218 20.93 6.53 17.20
C VAL A 218 20.36 6.55 15.78
N PHE A 219 20.51 5.45 15.03
CA PHE A 219 19.99 5.32 13.68
C PHE A 219 18.47 5.46 13.65
N LEU A 220 17.73 4.60 14.36
CA LEU A 220 16.26 4.62 14.38
C LEU A 220 15.70 5.97 14.85
N LYS A 221 16.30 6.55 15.89
CA LYS A 221 15.91 7.87 16.39
C LYS A 221 16.13 8.96 15.33
N GLY A 222 17.27 8.93 14.64
CA GLY A 222 17.58 9.89 13.57
C GLY A 222 16.56 9.82 12.43
N GLU A 223 16.18 8.62 12.01
CA GLU A 223 15.18 8.42 10.95
C GLU A 223 13.77 8.87 11.39
N LEU A 224 13.35 8.57 12.63
CA LEU A 224 12.07 9.07 13.16
C LEU A 224 12.04 10.59 13.27
N GLU A 225 13.13 11.22 13.73
CA GLU A 225 13.23 12.67 13.78
C GLU A 225 13.18 13.28 12.37
N TYR A 226 13.80 12.63 11.38
CA TYR A 226 13.73 13.04 9.98
C TYR A 226 12.30 12.98 9.45
N PHE A 227 11.62 11.85 9.63
CA PHE A 227 10.23 11.66 9.25
C PHE A 227 9.30 12.71 9.87
N ASN A 228 9.46 12.97 11.17
CA ASN A 228 8.68 13.97 11.87
C ASN A 228 8.90 15.40 11.32
N ARG A 229 10.14 15.75 10.93
CA ARG A 229 10.41 17.03 10.27
C ARG A 229 9.71 17.16 8.92
N ASP A 230 9.68 16.09 8.13
CA ASP A 230 9.00 16.07 6.84
C ASP A 230 7.49 16.28 7.00
N LEU A 231 6.85 15.65 8.01
CA LEU A 231 5.45 15.92 8.35
C LEU A 231 5.19 17.38 8.79
N GLN A 232 6.09 18.00 9.56
CA GLN A 232 5.94 19.41 9.95
C GLN A 232 6.08 20.38 8.76
N LYS A 233 6.96 20.06 7.80
CA LYS A 233 7.06 20.82 6.54
C LYS A 233 5.77 20.68 5.73
N GLY A 234 5.29 19.46 5.54
CA GLY A 234 4.01 19.20 4.87
C GLY A 234 2.83 19.93 5.50
N LYS A 235 2.74 19.96 6.84
CA LYS A 235 1.74 20.73 7.58
C LYS A 235 1.84 22.22 7.28
N SER A 236 3.04 22.77 7.33
CA SER A 236 3.29 24.21 7.09
C SER A 236 2.88 24.58 5.67
N MET A 237 3.21 23.74 4.69
CA MET A 237 2.81 23.91 3.30
C MET A 237 1.29 23.83 3.12
N PHE A 238 0.63 22.84 3.73
CA PHE A 238 -0.83 22.70 3.65
C PHE A 238 -1.52 23.95 4.20
N VAL A 239 -1.09 24.43 5.38
CA VAL A 239 -1.66 25.63 6.01
C VAL A 239 -1.46 26.87 5.15
N ALA A 240 -0.29 27.02 4.52
CA ALA A 240 0.03 28.19 3.71
C ALA A 240 -0.68 28.19 2.35
N ASN A 241 -0.81 27.03 1.70
CA ASN A 241 -1.16 26.95 0.28
C ASN A 241 -2.52 26.28 0.01
N CYS A 242 -3.01 25.40 0.89
CA CYS A 242 -4.14 24.51 0.60
C CYS A 242 -5.34 24.73 1.54
N ALA A 243 -5.09 25.11 2.79
CA ALA A 243 -6.10 25.19 3.85
C ALA A 243 -7.17 26.30 3.66
N ALA A 244 -7.00 27.16 2.65
CA ALA A 244 -8.02 28.14 2.27
C ALA A 244 -9.21 27.48 1.53
N CYS A 245 -8.97 26.35 0.87
CA CYS A 245 -9.98 25.67 0.05
C CYS A 245 -10.24 24.22 0.49
N HIS A 246 -9.27 23.56 1.11
CA HIS A 246 -9.39 22.18 1.56
C HIS A 246 -9.52 22.11 3.08
N ASN A 247 -10.44 21.25 3.56
CA ASN A 247 -10.70 21.12 4.99
C ASN A 247 -9.51 20.48 5.73
N ARG A 248 -9.15 21.05 6.87
CA ARG A 248 -8.05 20.60 7.74
C ARG A 248 -8.27 19.21 8.32
N ASN A 249 -9.52 18.76 8.41
CA ASN A 249 -9.83 17.40 8.87
C ASN A 249 -9.58 16.34 7.80
N MET A 250 -9.34 16.74 6.55
CA MET A 250 -9.14 15.88 5.38
C MET A 250 -10.31 14.94 5.06
N LYS A 251 -11.42 15.01 5.80
CA LYS A 251 -12.58 14.11 5.70
C LYS A 251 -13.77 14.79 5.05
N ASP A 252 -13.95 16.08 5.35
CA ASP A 252 -15.08 16.85 4.85
C ASP A 252 -14.68 17.71 3.65
N ASP A 253 -15.63 17.87 2.76
CA ASP A 253 -15.54 18.80 1.65
C ASP A 253 -15.59 20.26 2.15
N MET A 254 -14.99 21.16 1.40
CA MET A 254 -15.09 22.60 1.61
C MET A 254 -15.25 23.29 0.24
N THR A 255 -14.44 24.30 -0.08
CA THR A 255 -14.43 24.93 -1.41
C THR A 255 -13.90 23.94 -2.45
N GLY A 256 -12.96 23.09 -2.05
CA GLY A 256 -12.49 21.92 -2.78
C GLY A 256 -12.74 20.61 -2.02
N PRO A 257 -12.40 19.46 -2.63
CA PRO A 257 -12.65 18.14 -2.06
C PRO A 257 -11.88 17.88 -0.76
N ALA A 258 -12.41 16.98 0.07
CA ALA A 258 -11.67 16.32 1.13
C ALA A 258 -10.40 15.66 0.58
N LEU A 259 -9.24 15.94 1.18
CA LEU A 259 -7.95 15.43 0.67
C LEU A 259 -7.53 14.08 1.26
N GLY A 260 -8.21 13.57 2.28
CA GLY A 260 -7.87 12.29 2.91
C GLY A 260 -8.01 11.14 1.92
N GLY A 261 -7.00 10.27 1.82
CA GLY A 261 -6.98 9.19 0.83
C GLY A 261 -6.79 9.66 -0.62
N VAL A 262 -6.29 10.88 -0.86
CA VAL A 262 -6.09 11.39 -2.23
C VAL A 262 -5.13 10.51 -3.04
N ARG A 263 -4.06 9.99 -2.42
CA ARG A 263 -3.13 9.07 -3.10
C ARG A 263 -3.86 7.82 -3.59
N SER A 264 -4.74 7.24 -2.77
CA SER A 264 -5.55 6.07 -3.17
C SER A 264 -6.53 6.39 -4.30
N ARG A 265 -7.08 7.61 -4.36
CA ARG A 265 -7.97 8.01 -5.48
C ARG A 265 -7.23 8.27 -6.80
N TRP A 266 -5.91 8.41 -6.74
CA TRP A 266 -5.03 8.63 -7.90
C TRP A 266 -4.15 7.40 -8.20
N GLN A 267 -4.35 6.28 -7.51
CA GLN A 267 -3.46 5.11 -7.58
C GLN A 267 -3.48 4.40 -8.95
N ASP A 268 -4.53 4.61 -9.75
CA ASP A 268 -4.65 4.05 -11.10
C ASP A 268 -3.83 4.85 -12.14
N TYR A 269 -3.10 5.88 -11.69
CA TYR A 269 -2.26 6.76 -12.49
C TYR A 269 -0.84 6.79 -11.92
N PRO A 270 0.17 7.13 -12.74
CA PRO A 270 1.52 7.37 -12.26
C PRO A 270 1.55 8.39 -11.10
N PRO A 271 2.34 8.16 -10.03
CA PRO A 271 2.40 9.06 -8.88
C PRO A 271 2.68 10.53 -9.23
N GLU A 272 3.45 10.76 -10.30
CA GLU A 272 3.76 12.08 -10.83
C GLU A 272 2.55 12.84 -11.38
N ASP A 273 1.48 12.16 -11.79
CA ASP A 273 0.28 12.82 -12.32
C ASP A 273 -0.46 13.58 -11.23
N LEU A 274 -0.51 13.05 -10.01
CA LEU A 274 -1.02 13.80 -8.86
C LEU A 274 -0.15 15.04 -8.58
N TYR A 275 1.18 14.93 -8.74
CA TYR A 275 2.08 16.06 -8.53
C TYR A 275 1.88 17.13 -9.61
N ASN A 276 1.74 16.72 -10.85
CA ASN A 276 1.44 17.58 -11.99
C ASN A 276 0.07 18.26 -11.83
N TYR A 277 -0.92 17.55 -11.27
CA TYR A 277 -2.24 18.11 -10.99
C TYR A 277 -2.18 19.21 -9.93
N ILE A 278 -1.43 18.97 -8.84
CA ILE A 278 -1.21 19.98 -7.80
C ILE A 278 -0.46 21.19 -8.38
N ARG A 279 0.54 20.98 -9.23
CA ARG A 279 1.26 22.08 -9.89
C ARG A 279 0.38 22.87 -10.85
N ASN A 280 -0.46 22.21 -11.65
CA ASN A 280 -1.28 22.87 -12.65
C ASN A 280 -2.48 22.02 -13.12
N SER A 281 -3.53 21.94 -12.31
CA SER A 281 -4.77 21.23 -12.64
C SER A 281 -5.39 21.68 -13.97
N GLN A 282 -5.41 22.98 -14.25
CA GLN A 282 -6.04 23.53 -15.46
C GLN A 282 -5.33 23.09 -16.74
N LYS A 283 -4.00 22.93 -16.71
CA LYS A 283 -3.26 22.37 -17.83
C LYS A 283 -3.67 20.91 -18.09
N MET A 284 -3.72 20.07 -17.05
CA MET A 284 -4.12 18.67 -17.21
C MET A 284 -5.56 18.52 -17.67
N ILE A 285 -6.47 19.39 -17.21
CA ILE A 285 -7.86 19.45 -17.68
C ILE A 285 -7.91 19.79 -19.17
N ALA A 286 -7.12 20.80 -19.61
CA ALA A 286 -7.05 21.19 -21.02
C ALA A 286 -6.43 20.12 -21.92
N GLU A 287 -5.46 19.37 -21.40
CA GLU A 287 -4.84 18.22 -22.06
C GLU A 287 -5.74 16.96 -22.07
N GLY A 288 -6.88 17.00 -21.38
CA GLY A 288 -7.86 15.93 -21.37
C GLY A 288 -7.50 14.76 -20.46
N HIS A 289 -6.63 14.95 -19.46
CA HIS A 289 -6.30 13.90 -18.51
C HIS A 289 -7.59 13.41 -17.80
N PRO A 290 -7.91 12.11 -17.87
CA PRO A 290 -9.24 11.59 -17.50
C PRO A 290 -9.60 11.91 -16.04
N LYS A 291 -8.67 11.70 -15.10
CA LYS A 291 -8.90 12.02 -13.69
C LYS A 291 -9.08 13.51 -13.41
N ALA A 292 -8.31 14.36 -14.09
CA ALA A 292 -8.36 15.80 -13.90
C ALA A 292 -9.69 16.37 -14.43
N VAL A 293 -10.16 15.86 -15.58
CA VAL A 293 -11.45 16.21 -16.17
C VAL A 293 -12.61 15.71 -15.31
N GLU A 294 -12.52 14.50 -14.75
CA GLU A 294 -13.50 13.96 -13.80
C GLU A 294 -13.64 14.89 -12.58
N ASP A 295 -12.52 15.20 -11.92
CA ASP A 295 -12.50 16.07 -10.74
C ASP A 295 -13.03 17.47 -11.09
N TRP A 296 -12.64 18.04 -12.24
CA TRP A 296 -13.18 19.32 -12.72
C TRP A 296 -14.70 19.29 -12.92
N ASN A 297 -15.25 18.23 -13.51
CA ASN A 297 -16.68 18.14 -13.74
C ASN A 297 -17.50 18.12 -12.44
N ARG A 298 -16.89 17.63 -11.35
CA ARG A 298 -17.50 17.61 -10.02
C ARG A 298 -17.35 18.93 -9.26
N TRP A 299 -16.22 19.63 -9.44
CA TRP A 299 -15.84 20.79 -8.61
C TRP A 299 -15.91 22.14 -9.33
N LYS A 300 -16.16 22.16 -10.64
CA LYS A 300 -16.41 23.40 -11.38
C LYS A 300 -17.57 24.19 -10.76
N PRO A 301 -17.52 25.54 -10.79
CA PRO A 301 -16.52 26.35 -11.46
C PRO A 301 -15.30 26.72 -10.59
N THR A 302 -15.07 26.07 -9.44
CA THR A 302 -13.94 26.38 -8.55
C THR A 302 -12.61 26.00 -9.20
N ILE A 303 -11.73 26.99 -9.40
CA ILE A 303 -10.39 26.79 -9.95
C ILE A 303 -9.38 26.61 -8.81
N MET A 304 -8.64 25.51 -8.83
CA MET A 304 -7.49 25.32 -7.95
C MET A 304 -6.30 26.13 -8.45
N THR A 305 -5.72 26.96 -7.58
CA THR A 305 -4.50 27.73 -7.88
C THR A 305 -3.35 26.82 -8.28
N SER A 306 -2.53 27.25 -9.24
CA SER A 306 -1.33 26.53 -9.68
C SER A 306 -0.16 26.75 -8.71
N PHE A 307 0.60 25.69 -8.41
CA PHE A 307 1.78 25.72 -7.54
C PHE A 307 3.06 25.24 -8.26
N PRO A 308 3.48 25.91 -9.37
CA PRO A 308 4.58 25.43 -10.21
C PRO A 308 5.95 25.44 -9.52
N SER A 309 6.10 26.18 -8.41
CA SER A 309 7.36 26.27 -7.67
C SER A 309 7.59 25.12 -6.69
N LEU A 310 6.57 24.28 -6.41
CA LEU A 310 6.73 23.17 -5.47
C LEU A 310 7.51 22.03 -6.12
N SER A 311 8.61 21.63 -5.49
CA SER A 311 9.41 20.47 -5.86
C SER A 311 8.68 19.15 -5.55
N ASP A 312 9.13 18.05 -6.16
CA ASP A 312 8.54 16.72 -5.89
C ASP A 312 8.69 16.32 -4.42
N GLN A 313 9.81 16.70 -3.79
CA GLN A 313 10.03 16.46 -2.36
C GLN A 313 9.01 17.20 -1.50
N GLU A 314 8.75 18.47 -1.79
CA GLU A 314 7.77 19.28 -1.07
C GLU A 314 6.35 18.77 -1.27
N LEU A 315 6.00 18.33 -2.49
CA LEU A 315 4.71 17.68 -2.77
C LEU A 315 4.56 16.35 -2.05
N GLY A 316 5.63 15.54 -1.98
CA GLY A 316 5.67 14.33 -1.17
C GLY A 316 5.36 14.62 0.30
N GLN A 317 6.11 15.54 0.91
CA GLN A 317 5.92 15.97 2.31
C GLN A 317 4.48 16.48 2.57
N LEU A 318 3.94 17.27 1.64
CA LEU A 318 2.55 17.75 1.70
C LEU A 318 1.56 16.59 1.74
N LEU A 319 1.71 15.63 0.83
CA LEU A 319 0.81 14.48 0.73
C LEU A 319 0.95 13.52 1.92
N ASP A 320 2.15 13.36 2.47
CA ASP A 320 2.35 12.58 3.69
C ASP A 320 1.64 13.23 4.87
N TYR A 321 1.70 14.57 4.98
CA TYR A 321 0.95 15.28 6.02
C TYR A 321 -0.55 15.14 5.83
N VAL A 322 -1.08 15.28 4.61
CA VAL A 322 -2.50 15.10 4.32
C VAL A 322 -2.96 13.72 4.78
N GLU A 323 -2.20 12.70 4.44
CA GLU A 323 -2.53 11.32 4.73
C GLU A 323 -2.36 10.99 6.23
N TRP A 324 -1.32 11.52 6.88
CA TRP A 324 -1.15 11.48 8.34
C TRP A 324 -2.35 12.13 9.05
N GLN A 325 -2.72 13.34 8.63
CA GLN A 325 -3.80 14.13 9.22
C GLN A 325 -5.15 13.42 9.06
N TYR A 326 -5.44 12.87 7.88
CA TYR A 326 -6.68 12.11 7.62
C TYR A 326 -6.90 10.97 8.62
N ARG A 327 -5.81 10.29 8.99
CA ARG A 327 -5.86 9.13 9.88
C ARG A 327 -5.82 9.45 11.36
N HIS A 328 -5.15 10.54 11.73
CA HIS A 328 -4.96 10.94 13.14
C HIS A 328 -6.00 11.95 13.63
N ASN A 329 -6.95 12.36 12.78
CA ASN A 329 -8.03 13.24 13.21
C ASN A 329 -9.12 12.44 13.97
N GLU A 330 -8.97 12.37 15.30
CA GLU A 330 -9.96 11.86 16.28
C GLU A 330 -10.98 12.94 16.72
N TYR A 331 -11.32 13.88 15.85
CA TYR A 331 -12.30 14.94 16.16
C TYR A 331 -13.44 14.95 15.17
#